data_AF-A0A3S4IKB9-F1
#
_entry.id   AF-A0A3S4IKB9-F1
#
_cell.length_a   1.000
_cell.length_b   1.000
_cell.length_c   1.000
_cell.angle_alpha   90.00
_cell.angle_beta   90.00
_cell.angle_gamma   90.00
#
_symmetry.space_group_name_H-M   'P 1'
#
loop_
_entity.id
_entity.type
_entity.pdbx_description
1 polymer ?
#
loop_
_entity_poly.entity_id
_entity_poly.type
_entity_poly.pdbx_seq_one_letter_code
_entity_poly.pdbx_strand_id
1 'polypeptide(L)'
;MVDVMKMGVRALLLGILLAFSTSSLALSESEAEDMADLTAVFVFLKNDCGYQNLPNGQIRRALVFFAQQNQWDLSNYDSWNMKALGEDSYKDLSGIALPTATKCKSLARDSLSLLAYVK
;
A
#
# COMPACT_ATOMS: atom_id res chain seq x y z
N MET A 1 -29.41 22.52 38.18
CA MET A 1 -29.24 22.99 36.78
C MET A 1 -27.87 22.68 36.17
N VAL A 2 -26.83 22.40 36.98
CA VAL A 2 -25.46 22.10 36.46
C VAL A 2 -25.36 20.68 35.86
N ASP A 3 -26.06 19.69 36.41
CA ASP A 3 -26.00 18.29 35.93
C ASP A 3 -26.67 18.06 34.57
N VAL A 4 -27.74 18.80 34.27
CA VAL A 4 -28.43 18.74 32.96
C VAL A 4 -27.55 19.31 31.85
N MET A 5 -26.84 20.41 32.13
CA MET A 5 -25.89 21.03 31.19
C MET A 5 -24.73 20.07 30.86
N LYS A 6 -24.22 19.35 31.87
CA LYS A 6 -23.10 18.40 31.71
C LYS A 6 -23.48 17.15 30.93
N MET A 7 -24.73 16.69 31.03
CA MET A 7 -25.28 15.61 30.20
C MET A 7 -25.52 16.06 28.75
N GLY A 8 -26.06 17.25 28.54
CA GLY A 8 -26.26 17.82 27.20
C GLY A 8 -24.94 18.02 26.45
N VAL A 9 -23.90 18.50 27.13
CA VAL A 9 -22.55 18.68 26.55
C VAL A 9 -21.92 17.33 26.19
N ARG A 10 -22.08 16.28 27.01
CA ARG A 10 -21.58 14.94 26.72
C ARG A 10 -22.29 14.29 25.52
N ALA A 11 -23.61 14.44 25.44
CA ALA A 11 -24.40 13.95 24.32
C ALA A 11 -24.06 14.68 23.02
N LEU A 12 -23.82 16.00 23.08
CA LEU A 12 -23.38 16.79 21.94
C LEU A 12 -21.98 16.39 21.46
N LEU A 13 -21.02 16.19 22.39
CA LEU A 13 -19.67 15.70 22.08
C LEU A 13 -19.68 14.31 21.43
N LEU A 14 -20.50 13.39 21.95
CA LEU A 14 -20.67 12.05 21.35
C LEU A 14 -21.33 12.10 19.96
N GLY A 15 -22.30 13.00 19.77
CA GLY A 15 -22.94 13.22 18.47
C GLY A 15 -21.98 13.79 17.42
N ILE A 16 -21.07 14.68 17.81
CA ILE A 16 -20.03 15.23 16.93
C ILE A 16 -19.01 14.15 16.57
N LEU A 17 -18.59 13.30 17.52
CA LEU A 17 -17.64 12.21 17.26
C LEU A 17 -18.20 11.13 16.32
N LEU A 18 -19.50 10.83 16.39
CA LEU A 18 -20.16 9.87 15.49
C LEU A 18 -20.41 10.42 14.08
N ALA A 19 -20.43 11.74 13.89
CA ALA A 19 -20.60 12.37 12.58
C ALA A 19 -19.34 12.34 11.70
N PHE A 20 -18.17 12.02 12.26
CA PHE A 20 -16.89 11.94 11.54
C PHE A 20 -16.39 10.51 11.28
N SER A 21 -17.26 9.49 11.33
CA SER A 21 -16.86 8.16 10.88
C SER A 21 -16.74 8.14 9.36
N THR A 22 -15.55 8.42 8.84
CA THR A 22 -15.18 8.12 7.47
C THR A 22 -15.35 6.62 7.27
N SER A 23 -16.19 6.21 6.31
CA SER A 23 -16.31 4.82 5.89
C SER A 23 -14.94 4.30 5.51
N SER A 24 -14.46 3.21 6.13
CA SER A 24 -13.37 2.44 5.54
C SER A 24 -13.92 1.84 4.26
N LEU A 25 -13.69 2.53 3.14
CA LEU A 25 -14.04 2.00 1.83
C LEU A 25 -13.02 0.92 1.51
N ALA A 26 -13.52 -0.23 1.07
CA ALA A 26 -12.72 -1.34 0.60
C ALA A 26 -11.77 -0.88 -0.53
N LEU A 27 -10.63 -1.56 -0.68
CA LEU A 27 -9.58 -1.26 -1.67
C LEU A 27 -10.20 -0.92 -3.03
N SER A 28 -9.96 0.31 -3.47
CA SER A 28 -10.35 0.82 -4.78
C SER A 28 -9.44 0.29 -5.89
N GLU A 29 -9.86 0.46 -7.14
CA GLU A 29 -9.09 0.03 -8.32
C GLU A 29 -7.69 0.66 -8.34
N SER A 30 -7.59 1.98 -8.17
CA SER A 30 -6.30 2.69 -8.16
C SER A 30 -5.39 2.25 -7.01
N GLU A 31 -5.94 1.94 -5.84
CA GLU A 31 -5.13 1.46 -4.71
C GLU A 31 -4.63 0.02 -4.96
N ALA A 32 -5.45 -0.81 -5.60
CA ALA A 32 -5.05 -2.13 -6.04
C ALA A 32 -3.94 -2.08 -7.12
N GLU A 33 -4.05 -1.14 -8.06
CA GLU A 33 -3.02 -0.85 -9.07
C GLU A 33 -1.72 -0.36 -8.42
N ASP A 34 -1.77 0.61 -7.50
CA ASP A 34 -0.58 1.10 -6.80
C ASP A 34 0.13 0.00 -5.99
N MET A 35 -0.64 -0.90 -5.37
CA MET A 35 -0.09 -2.10 -4.71
C MET A 35 0.57 -3.06 -5.71
N ALA A 36 -0.04 -3.25 -6.88
CA ALA A 36 0.48 -4.10 -7.94
C ALA A 36 1.77 -3.52 -8.56
N ASP A 37 1.83 -2.21 -8.76
CA ASP A 37 3.00 -1.48 -9.22
C ASP A 37 4.18 -1.68 -8.28
N LEU A 38 3.96 -1.49 -6.97
CA LEU A 38 5.02 -1.72 -5.99
C LEU A 38 5.46 -3.19 -5.94
N THR A 39 4.52 -4.12 -6.15
CA THR A 39 4.83 -5.55 -6.25
C THR A 39 5.72 -5.82 -7.47
N ALA A 40 5.36 -5.26 -8.63
CA ALA A 40 6.13 -5.37 -9.87
C ALA A 40 7.54 -4.81 -9.72
N VAL A 41 7.71 -3.70 -8.99
CA VAL A 41 9.04 -3.14 -8.66
C VAL A 41 9.90 -4.15 -7.91
N PHE A 42 9.39 -4.78 -6.85
CA PHE A 42 10.17 -5.77 -6.10
C PHE A 42 10.48 -7.03 -6.93
N VAL A 43 9.55 -7.46 -7.79
CA VAL A 43 9.78 -8.57 -8.71
C VAL A 43 10.86 -8.23 -9.74
N PHE A 44 10.82 -7.03 -10.33
CA PHE A 44 11.83 -6.53 -11.25
C PHE A 44 13.21 -6.42 -10.59
N LEU A 45 13.27 -5.93 -9.35
CA LEU A 45 14.52 -5.90 -8.61
C LEU A 45 15.14 -7.29 -8.43
N LYS A 46 14.30 -8.30 -8.12
CA LYS A 46 14.75 -9.69 -7.96
C LYS A 46 15.22 -10.30 -9.28
N ASN A 47 14.45 -10.14 -10.34
CA ASN A 47 14.67 -10.85 -11.60
C ASN A 47 15.73 -10.17 -12.47
N ASP A 48 15.77 -8.84 -12.48
CA ASP A 48 16.50 -8.05 -13.49
C ASP A 48 17.63 -7.20 -12.89
N CYS A 49 17.65 -6.99 -11.56
CA CYS A 49 18.57 -6.04 -10.92
C CYS A 49 19.55 -6.65 -9.91
N GLY A 50 19.60 -7.98 -9.76
CA GLY A 50 20.56 -8.63 -8.88
C GLY A 50 20.14 -8.76 -7.41
N TYR A 51 18.86 -8.54 -7.10
CA TYR A 51 18.33 -8.67 -5.73
C TYR A 51 17.63 -10.03 -5.49
N GLN A 52 18.11 -11.11 -6.10
CA GLN A 52 17.44 -12.43 -6.05
C GLN A 52 17.18 -12.91 -4.62
N ASN A 53 18.09 -12.58 -3.70
CA ASN A 53 18.06 -13.01 -2.30
C ASN A 53 17.06 -12.23 -1.41
N LEU A 54 16.32 -11.25 -1.95
CA LEU A 54 15.26 -10.57 -1.18
C LEU A 54 14.19 -11.59 -0.73
N PRO A 55 13.96 -11.75 0.58
CA PRO A 55 13.00 -12.73 1.08
C PRO A 55 11.57 -12.32 0.72
N ASN A 56 10.80 -13.23 0.11
CA ASN A 56 9.39 -12.97 -0.25
C ASN A 56 8.53 -12.58 0.97
N GLY A 57 8.86 -13.11 2.16
CA GLY A 57 8.21 -12.72 3.41
C GLY A 57 8.42 -11.25 3.78
N GLN A 58 9.62 -10.70 3.56
CA GLN A 58 9.89 -9.28 3.80
C GLN A 58 9.16 -8.39 2.79
N ILE A 59 9.15 -8.78 1.50
CA ILE A 59 8.41 -8.06 0.46
C ILE A 59 6.91 -8.03 0.81
N ARG A 60 6.32 -9.16 1.18
CA ARG A 60 4.91 -9.22 1.59
C ARG A 60 4.64 -8.29 2.77
N ARG A 61 5.51 -8.28 3.80
CA ARG A 61 5.37 -7.36 4.93
C ARG A 61 5.47 -5.90 4.48
N ALA A 62 6.40 -5.56 3.59
CA ALA A 62 6.56 -4.21 3.08
C ALA A 62 5.34 -3.71 2.30
N LEU A 63 4.73 -4.58 1.48
CA LEU A 63 3.49 -4.26 0.76
C LEU A 63 2.32 -4.01 1.72
N VAL A 64 2.17 -4.85 2.75
CA VAL A 64 1.13 -4.64 3.79
C VAL A 64 1.40 -3.36 4.59
N PHE A 65 2.67 -3.10 4.95
CA PHE A 65 3.06 -1.87 5.63
C PHE A 65 2.76 -0.63 4.77
N PHE A 66 3.06 -0.69 3.47
CA PHE A 66 2.76 0.39 2.53
C PHE A 66 1.25 0.68 2.47
N ALA A 67 0.40 -0.35 2.35
CA ALA A 67 -1.05 -0.19 2.40
C ALA A 67 -1.52 0.43 3.74
N GLN A 68 -0.94 0.01 4.86
CA GLN A 68 -1.26 0.55 6.18
C GLN A 68 -0.86 2.03 6.33
N GLN A 69 0.30 2.43 5.80
CA GLN A 69 0.73 3.84 5.82
C GLN A 69 -0.21 4.73 5.01
N ASN A 70 -0.77 4.20 3.93
CA ASN A 70 -1.77 4.90 3.11
C ASN A 70 -3.21 4.73 3.61
N GLN A 71 -3.41 4.05 4.75
CA GLN A 71 -4.73 3.80 5.36
C GLN A 71 -5.71 3.04 4.46
N TRP A 72 -5.19 2.19 3.58
CA TRP A 72 -6.01 1.38 2.67
C TRP A 72 -6.66 0.19 3.39
N ASP A 73 -7.94 -0.06 3.10
CA ASP A 73 -8.66 -1.20 3.61
C ASP A 73 -8.46 -2.42 2.71
N LEU A 74 -7.73 -3.42 3.21
CA LEU A 74 -7.45 -4.66 2.49
C LEU A 74 -8.55 -5.72 2.65
N SER A 75 -9.72 -5.38 3.22
CA SER A 75 -10.82 -6.32 3.50
C SER A 75 -11.33 -7.06 2.25
N ASN A 76 -11.22 -6.43 1.07
CA ASN A 76 -11.58 -7.00 -0.23
C ASN A 76 -10.38 -7.34 -1.12
N TYR A 77 -9.15 -7.42 -0.58
CA TYR A 77 -7.94 -7.69 -1.38
C TYR A 77 -8.09 -8.93 -2.26
N ASP A 78 -8.72 -10.00 -1.73
CA ASP A 78 -8.95 -11.25 -2.44
C ASP A 78 -10.00 -11.16 -3.57
N SER A 79 -10.73 -10.05 -3.68
CA SER A 79 -11.66 -9.79 -4.79
C SER A 79 -10.97 -9.27 -6.05
N TRP A 80 -9.74 -8.79 -5.93
CA TRP A 80 -8.93 -8.31 -7.05
C TRP A 80 -8.02 -9.41 -7.59
N ASN A 81 -7.82 -9.43 -8.92
CA ASN A 81 -6.80 -10.28 -9.52
C ASN A 81 -5.42 -9.62 -9.44
N MET A 82 -4.88 -9.53 -8.22
CA MET A 82 -3.59 -8.87 -7.94
C MET A 82 -2.41 -9.51 -8.70
N LYS A 83 -2.54 -10.79 -9.08
CA LYS A 83 -1.56 -11.45 -9.94
C LYS A 83 -1.55 -10.85 -11.33
N ALA A 84 -2.72 -10.72 -11.96
CA ALA A 84 -2.83 -10.14 -13.29
C ALA A 84 -2.39 -8.66 -13.29
N LEU A 85 -2.82 -7.88 -12.30
CA LEU A 85 -2.38 -6.48 -12.14
C LEU A 85 -0.85 -6.41 -12.01
N GLY A 86 -0.24 -7.23 -11.15
CA GLY A 86 1.22 -7.22 -10.98
C GLY A 86 2.00 -7.68 -12.22
N GLU A 87 1.47 -8.63 -12.99
CA GLU A 87 2.07 -9.06 -14.25
C GLU A 87 2.00 -7.97 -15.32
N ASP A 88 0.89 -7.22 -15.37
CA ASP A 88 0.71 -6.08 -16.28
C ASP A 88 1.66 -4.93 -15.92
N SER A 89 1.69 -4.52 -14.65
CA SER A 89 2.64 -3.52 -14.15
C SER A 89 4.10 -3.92 -14.40
N TYR A 90 4.45 -5.21 -14.25
CA TYR A 90 5.80 -5.69 -14.56
C TYR A 90 6.14 -5.57 -16.04
N LYS A 91 5.19 -5.92 -16.91
CA LYS A 91 5.36 -5.81 -18.36
C LYS A 91 5.53 -4.35 -18.79
N ASP A 92 4.73 -3.45 -18.22
CA ASP A 92 4.83 -2.02 -18.48
C ASP A 92 6.17 -1.46 -18.03
N LEU A 93 6.58 -1.75 -16.78
CA LEU A 93 7.90 -1.37 -16.26
C LEU A 93 9.06 -1.90 -17.12
N SER A 94 8.93 -3.14 -17.59
CA SER A 94 9.91 -3.78 -18.46
C SER A 94 9.98 -3.09 -19.83
N GLY A 95 8.82 -2.67 -20.36
CA GLY A 95 8.67 -1.98 -21.65
C GLY A 95 9.15 -0.53 -21.67
N ILE A 96 9.35 0.13 -20.52
CA ILE A 96 9.90 1.48 -20.45
C ILE A 96 11.28 1.52 -21.14
N ALA A 97 11.40 2.40 -22.15
CA ALA A 97 12.58 2.61 -22.99
C ALA A 97 13.73 3.35 -22.25
N LEU A 98 14.13 2.82 -21.11
CA LEU A 98 15.29 3.25 -20.33
C LEU A 98 16.24 2.06 -20.15
N PRO A 99 17.57 2.30 -20.10
CA PRO A 99 18.51 1.24 -19.79
C PRO A 99 18.17 0.54 -18.48
N THR A 100 18.22 -0.80 -18.45
CA THR A 100 17.89 -1.60 -17.26
C THR A 100 18.68 -1.16 -16.03
N ALA A 101 19.97 -0.85 -16.18
CA ALA A 101 20.79 -0.34 -15.08
C ALA A 101 20.24 0.96 -14.48
N THR A 102 19.68 1.86 -15.30
CA THR A 102 19.04 3.10 -14.84
C THR A 102 17.76 2.79 -14.08
N LYS A 103 16.92 1.89 -14.61
CA LYS A 103 15.70 1.42 -13.94
C LYS A 103 16.04 0.82 -12.57
N CYS A 104 16.97 -0.12 -12.54
CA CYS A 104 17.43 -0.77 -11.33
C CYS A 104 17.95 0.21 -10.28
N LYS A 105 18.78 1.19 -10.67
CA LYS A 105 19.31 2.19 -9.75
C LYS A 105 18.21 3.04 -9.13
N SER A 106 17.28 3.56 -9.94
CA SER A 106 16.17 4.40 -9.47
C SER A 106 15.21 3.61 -8.58
N LEU A 107 14.75 2.45 -9.06
CA LEU A 107 13.83 1.59 -8.31
C LEU A 107 14.42 1.14 -6.97
N ALA A 108 15.70 0.72 -6.94
CA ALA A 108 16.35 0.28 -5.71
C ALA A 108 16.46 1.42 -4.70
N ARG A 109 16.83 2.63 -5.16
CA ARG A 109 16.93 3.82 -4.31
C ARG A 109 15.57 4.16 -3.67
N ASP A 110 14.49 4.07 -4.46
CA ASP A 110 13.19 4.59 -4.05
C ASP A 110 12.35 3.56 -3.27
N SER A 111 12.54 2.26 -3.51
CA SER A 111 11.70 1.20 -2.91
C SER A 111 12.34 0.39 -1.78
N LEU A 112 13.67 0.19 -1.76
CA LEU A 112 14.29 -0.72 -0.77
C LEU A 112 14.25 -0.17 0.65
N SER A 113 14.07 1.14 0.84
CA SER A 113 13.88 1.76 2.15
C SER A 113 12.65 1.22 2.88
N LEU A 114 11.62 0.77 2.15
CA LEU A 114 10.42 0.16 2.74
C LEU A 114 10.74 -1.13 3.50
N LEU A 115 11.76 -1.87 3.07
CA LEU A 115 12.20 -3.10 3.72
C LEU A 115 12.79 -2.85 5.12
N ALA A 116 13.30 -1.64 5.40
CA ALA A 116 13.87 -1.30 6.70
C ALA A 116 12.81 -1.25 7.83
N TYR A 117 11.54 -1.05 7.47
CA TYR A 117 10.43 -0.93 8.41
C TYR A 117 9.76 -2.28 8.73
N VAL A 118 10.18 -3.34 8.06
CA VAL A 118 9.60 -4.68 8.19
C VAL A 118 10.64 -5.69 8.67
N LYS A 119 10.78 -5.79 9.99
CA LYS A 119 11.56 -6.87 10.63
C LYS A 119 10.85 -8.21 10.45
#